data_AF-A0A834ACP3-F1
#
_entry.id   AF-A0A834ACP3-F1
#
_cell.length_a   1.000
_cell.length_b   1.000
_cell.length_c   1.000
_cell.angle_alpha   90.00
_cell.angle_beta   90.00
_cell.angle_gamma   90.00
#
_symmetry.space_group_name_H-M   'P 1'
#
loop_
_entity.id
_entity.type
_entity.pdbx_description
1 polymer ?
#
loop_
_entity_poly.entity_id
_entity_poly.type
_entity_poly.pdbx_seq_one_letter_code
_entity_poly.pdbx_strand_id
1 'polypeptide(L)'
;MGEERGRSGSETTRERQKLKQQALEYYRKNDVPRRLEELLNATFYLKPADVYGHLANCFSKLAKPPTICKVVGKTVLDGLGLPTLQVEMFCTVQNFHKSICSVAMATDFEVQENAFPELAEGEEAGRLDAVSTAIQWVNETITQDLQGLEPSSQAEVDQVLRTFFENKVQEDRERKDLEKGLEDSAEPTPAPVMPASPPPPPAAKKKGQKPAMKPSFIEKPIVPPEPAEPVLCGSMAVGAVSLAAAKASAELSGSPLYFRIALLKRQQEPPAKLTIPLLMVSLVSCGKSSPGKLNLMKEVICIPHPGLTAKQGVEMLMEIQKQINKAIETPPPQKAEPKKGHNEGKRGQQLITGKMSHLGCLTITSDTIEQPLLLIQGICENLGLKMGMNLHLAINCAAQDLMDYNKGKYEVVTGMYKNATEMIDLYVDLINKFPSIVALIDPFRKEVTGFTLNLMTKHRIKSHSLGPVI
;
A
#
# COMPACT_ATOMS: atom_id res chain seq x y z
N MET A 1 64.59 -9.12 -59.06
CA MET A 1 63.83 -9.31 -57.82
C MET A 1 63.57 -7.94 -57.22
N GLY A 2 62.41 -7.36 -57.47
CA GLY A 2 62.12 -5.99 -57.02
C GLY A 2 60.68 -5.60 -57.26
N GLU A 3 59.71 -6.29 -56.63
CA GLU A 3 58.29 -5.90 -56.73
C GLU A 3 57.43 -6.13 -55.47
N GLU A 4 57.98 -6.55 -54.32
CA GLU A 4 57.14 -6.86 -53.13
C GLU A 4 57.08 -5.78 -52.04
N ARG A 5 57.86 -4.69 -52.12
CA ARG A 5 57.83 -3.63 -51.08
C ARG A 5 56.82 -2.48 -51.34
N GLY A 6 56.13 -2.47 -52.47
CA GLY A 6 55.23 -1.35 -52.87
C GLY A 6 53.75 -1.50 -52.48
N ARG A 7 53.27 -2.71 -52.19
CA ARG A 7 51.83 -2.97 -51.99
C ARG A 7 51.30 -2.64 -50.58
N SER A 8 52.10 -2.88 -49.53
CA SER A 8 51.69 -2.69 -48.13
C SER A 8 51.46 -1.22 -47.74
N GLY A 9 52.22 -0.27 -48.30
CA GLY A 9 52.02 1.17 -48.08
C GLY A 9 50.82 1.77 -48.85
N SER A 10 50.46 1.15 -49.98
CA SER A 10 49.33 1.56 -50.83
C SER A 10 47.98 1.17 -50.20
N GLU A 11 47.88 -0.05 -49.67
CA GLU A 11 46.66 -0.54 -49.01
C GLU A 11 46.33 0.25 -47.74
N THR A 12 47.32 0.49 -46.88
CA THR A 12 47.18 1.33 -45.67
C THR A 12 46.79 2.77 -45.98
N THR A 13 47.27 3.34 -47.10
CA THR A 13 46.90 4.68 -47.55
C THR A 13 45.46 4.73 -48.07
N ARG A 14 45.02 3.70 -48.81
CA ARG A 14 43.66 3.56 -49.33
C ARG A 14 42.64 3.35 -48.20
N GLU A 15 42.98 2.54 -47.20
CA GLU A 15 42.18 2.35 -45.99
C GLU A 15 42.05 3.64 -45.18
N ARG A 16 43.14 4.39 -45.02
CA ARG A 16 43.11 5.69 -44.33
C ARG A 16 42.25 6.72 -45.06
N GLN A 17 42.25 6.73 -46.40
CA GLN A 17 41.37 7.58 -47.19
C GLN A 17 39.90 7.18 -47.04
N LYS A 18 39.62 5.87 -47.06
CA LYS A 18 38.26 5.33 -46.83
C LYS A 18 37.74 5.71 -45.43
N LEU A 19 38.56 5.56 -44.40
CA LEU A 19 38.26 5.98 -43.03
C LEU A 19 37.98 7.48 -42.92
N LYS A 20 38.79 8.32 -43.58
CA LYS A 20 38.55 9.78 -43.63
C LYS A 20 37.20 10.11 -44.26
N GLN A 21 36.87 9.44 -45.37
CA GLN A 21 35.62 9.68 -46.08
C GLN A 21 34.41 9.23 -45.24
N GLN A 22 34.52 8.07 -44.57
CA GLN A 22 33.52 7.58 -43.62
C GLN A 22 33.34 8.54 -42.43
N ALA A 23 34.42 9.09 -41.87
CA ALA A 23 34.34 10.07 -40.78
C ALA A 23 33.66 11.36 -41.24
N LEU A 24 34.01 11.86 -42.43
CA LEU A 24 33.42 13.07 -43.01
C LEU A 24 31.92 12.89 -43.25
N GLU A 25 31.51 11.74 -43.78
CA GLU A 25 30.12 11.38 -43.97
C GLU A 25 29.37 11.25 -42.65
N TYR A 26 29.97 10.61 -41.64
CA TYR A 26 29.40 10.48 -40.29
C TYR A 26 29.16 11.84 -39.64
N TYR A 27 30.15 12.73 -39.60
CA TYR A 27 29.99 14.06 -38.99
C TYR A 27 29.00 14.92 -39.76
N ARG A 28 28.97 14.83 -41.09
CA ARG A 28 28.01 15.55 -41.92
C ARG A 28 26.58 15.05 -41.69
N LYS A 29 26.38 13.74 -41.59
CA LYS A 29 25.08 13.12 -41.32
C LYS A 29 24.52 13.51 -39.95
N ASN A 30 25.39 13.72 -38.97
CA ASN A 30 25.01 14.14 -37.62
C ASN A 30 25.06 15.67 -37.43
N ASP A 31 25.23 16.46 -38.51
CA ASP A 31 25.21 17.93 -38.50
C ASP A 31 26.26 18.56 -37.56
N VAL A 32 27.31 17.81 -37.20
CA VAL A 32 28.29 18.21 -36.18
C VAL A 32 29.02 19.51 -36.54
N PRO A 33 29.59 19.69 -37.76
CA PRO A 33 30.35 20.89 -38.09
C PRO A 33 29.51 22.17 -37.99
N ARG A 34 28.28 22.14 -38.55
CA ARG A 34 27.38 23.30 -38.54
C ARG A 34 26.97 23.68 -37.13
N ARG A 35 26.58 22.70 -36.30
CA ARG A 35 26.20 22.94 -34.90
C ARG A 35 27.37 23.47 -34.08
N LEU A 36 28.57 22.97 -34.30
CA LEU A 36 29.77 23.44 -33.60
C LEU A 36 30.07 24.91 -33.96
N GLU A 37 29.97 25.26 -35.23
CA GLU A 37 30.19 26.62 -35.73
C GLU A 37 29.15 27.61 -35.16
N GLU A 38 27.85 27.27 -35.23
CA GLU A 38 26.77 28.08 -34.66
C GLU A 38 27.00 28.34 -33.16
N LEU A 39 27.40 27.31 -32.43
CA LEU A 39 27.59 27.34 -30.98
C LEU A 39 28.86 28.14 -30.59
N LEU A 40 29.96 27.99 -31.31
CA LEU A 40 31.18 28.79 -31.11
C LEU A 40 30.93 30.27 -31.41
N ASN A 41 30.22 30.57 -32.51
CA ASN A 41 29.85 31.94 -32.87
C ASN A 41 28.98 32.57 -31.78
N ALA A 42 27.95 31.87 -31.29
CA ALA A 42 27.11 32.37 -30.20
C ALA A 42 27.90 32.59 -28.90
N THR A 43 28.79 31.66 -28.55
CA THR A 43 29.60 31.73 -27.32
C THR A 43 30.53 32.95 -27.33
N PHE A 44 31.11 33.30 -28.49
CA PHE A 44 31.96 34.48 -28.63
C PHE A 44 31.24 35.80 -28.29
N TYR A 45 29.98 35.94 -28.69
CA TYR A 45 29.18 37.13 -28.38
C TYR A 45 28.71 37.14 -26.92
N LEU A 46 28.31 35.99 -26.37
CA LEU A 46 27.80 35.87 -25.00
C LEU A 46 28.89 36.07 -23.93
N LYS A 47 30.14 35.73 -24.23
CA LYS A 47 31.30 35.81 -23.31
C LYS A 47 30.99 35.28 -21.89
N PRO A 48 30.51 34.03 -21.76
CA PRO A 48 30.23 33.46 -20.45
C PRO A 48 31.50 33.40 -19.59
N ALA A 49 31.37 33.56 -18.27
CA ALA A 49 32.48 33.48 -17.33
C ALA A 49 33.16 32.09 -17.34
N ASP A 50 32.35 31.03 -17.50
CA ASP A 50 32.81 29.67 -17.75
C ASP A 50 32.42 29.23 -19.17
N VAL A 51 33.38 29.32 -20.08
CA VAL A 51 33.20 28.94 -21.48
C VAL A 51 32.88 27.44 -21.60
N TYR A 52 33.62 26.57 -20.93
CA TYR A 52 33.44 25.13 -21.07
C TYR A 52 32.14 24.64 -20.43
N GLY A 53 31.74 25.21 -19.29
CA GLY A 53 30.43 24.95 -18.69
C GLY A 53 29.28 25.37 -19.61
N HIS A 54 29.39 26.53 -20.28
CA HIS A 54 28.41 26.94 -21.28
C HIS A 54 28.34 25.97 -22.47
N LEU A 55 29.49 25.59 -23.04
CA LEU A 55 29.56 24.62 -24.14
C LEU A 55 28.94 23.28 -23.73
N ALA A 56 29.25 22.79 -22.52
CA ALA A 56 28.71 21.55 -21.98
C ALA A 56 27.17 21.60 -21.86
N ASN A 57 26.61 22.70 -21.35
CA ASN A 57 25.16 22.90 -21.26
C ASN A 57 24.50 22.92 -22.66
N CYS A 58 25.15 23.53 -23.64
CA CYS A 58 24.65 23.56 -25.02
C CYS A 58 24.68 22.17 -25.66
N PHE A 59 25.79 21.43 -25.54
CA PHE A 59 25.86 20.04 -26.03
C PHE A 59 24.90 19.10 -25.29
N SER A 60 24.64 19.33 -24.00
CA SER A 60 23.65 18.57 -23.25
C SER A 60 22.24 18.70 -23.83
N LYS A 61 21.89 19.86 -24.42
CA LYS A 61 20.59 20.07 -25.09
C LYS A 61 20.52 19.42 -26.47
N LEU A 62 21.66 19.17 -27.10
CA LEU A 62 21.77 18.48 -28.38
C LEU A 62 21.87 16.96 -28.21
N ALA A 63 22.21 16.50 -27.01
CA ALA A 63 22.29 15.08 -26.70
C ALA A 63 20.92 14.42 -26.83
N LYS A 64 20.93 13.12 -27.19
CA LYS A 64 19.71 12.31 -27.20
C LYS A 64 19.10 12.26 -25.78
N PRO A 65 17.77 12.17 -25.67
CA PRO A 65 17.11 12.00 -24.38
C PRO A 65 17.62 10.73 -23.68
N PRO A 66 17.62 10.71 -22.34
CA PRO A 66 17.91 9.50 -21.58
C PRO A 66 16.97 8.35 -21.97
N THR A 67 17.52 7.15 -22.11
CA THR A 67 16.73 5.94 -22.38
C THR A 67 17.01 4.88 -21.33
N ILE A 68 15.98 4.10 -20.94
CA ILE A 68 16.12 2.96 -20.04
C ILE A 68 17.07 1.94 -20.69
N CYS A 69 18.11 1.54 -19.97
CA CYS A 69 19.07 0.54 -20.45
C CYS A 69 19.01 -0.75 -19.65
N LYS A 70 18.59 -0.69 -18.39
CA LYS A 70 18.46 -1.85 -17.52
C LYS A 70 17.53 -1.54 -16.35
N VAL A 71 16.74 -2.53 -15.95
CA VAL A 71 15.95 -2.51 -14.71
C VAL A 71 16.36 -3.72 -13.87
N VAL A 72 16.53 -3.55 -12.57
CA VAL A 72 16.99 -4.62 -11.67
C VAL A 72 16.07 -4.72 -10.45
N GLY A 73 15.49 -5.89 -10.24
CA GLY A 73 14.75 -6.26 -9.03
C GLY A 73 15.66 -6.93 -8.01
N LYS A 74 15.49 -6.57 -6.73
CA LYS A 74 16.19 -7.16 -5.57
C LYS A 74 15.23 -7.29 -4.40
N THR A 75 15.51 -8.23 -3.50
CA THR A 75 14.79 -8.33 -2.23
C THR A 75 15.39 -7.36 -1.21
N VAL A 76 14.53 -6.60 -0.55
CA VAL A 76 14.85 -5.80 0.66
C VAL A 76 13.84 -6.12 1.77
N LEU A 77 14.05 -5.60 2.97
CA LEU A 77 13.07 -5.73 4.06
C LEU A 77 12.26 -4.44 4.20
N ASP A 78 10.96 -4.59 4.46
CA ASP A 78 10.05 -3.49 4.74
C ASP A 78 10.15 -3.01 6.21
N GLY A 79 9.24 -2.11 6.61
CA GLY A 79 9.18 -1.58 7.98
C GLY A 79 8.89 -2.61 9.07
N LEU A 80 8.47 -3.82 8.71
CA LEU A 80 8.16 -4.93 9.60
C LEU A 80 9.23 -6.02 9.57
N GLY A 81 10.31 -5.82 8.80
CA GLY A 81 11.36 -6.83 8.63
C GLY A 81 10.98 -7.92 7.64
N LEU A 82 9.93 -7.71 6.83
CA LEU A 82 9.40 -8.67 5.89
C LEU A 82 10.00 -8.39 4.48
N PRO A 83 10.52 -9.41 3.75
CA PRO A 83 10.86 -9.31 2.33
C PRO A 83 9.87 -8.53 1.45
N THR A 84 10.38 -7.59 0.66
CA THR A 84 9.65 -6.87 -0.39
C THR A 84 10.57 -6.59 -1.60
N LEU A 85 9.96 -6.22 -2.73
CA LEU A 85 10.66 -5.87 -3.97
C LEU A 85 11.21 -4.44 -3.91
N GLN A 86 12.50 -4.32 -4.21
CA GLN A 86 13.14 -3.07 -4.63
C GLN A 86 13.53 -3.13 -6.10
N VAL A 87 13.19 -2.08 -6.85
CA VAL A 87 13.55 -1.90 -8.26
C VAL A 87 14.56 -0.77 -8.40
N GLU A 88 15.68 -1.05 -9.06
CA GLU A 88 16.68 -0.08 -9.49
C GLU A 88 16.59 0.16 -11.00
N MET A 89 16.52 1.42 -11.42
CA MET A 89 16.44 1.80 -12.82
C MET A 89 17.74 2.46 -13.29
N PHE A 90 18.27 1.94 -14.40
CA PHE A 90 19.46 2.45 -15.07
C PHE A 90 19.08 3.02 -16.43
N CYS A 91 19.64 4.18 -16.75
CA CYS A 91 19.45 4.83 -18.04
C CYS A 91 20.78 5.14 -18.72
N THR A 92 20.78 5.11 -20.04
CA THR A 92 21.85 5.66 -20.87
C THR A 92 21.64 7.16 -20.97
N VAL A 93 22.50 7.93 -20.30
CA VAL A 93 22.50 9.40 -20.29
C VAL A 93 23.79 9.87 -20.93
N GLN A 94 23.70 10.60 -22.05
CA GLN A 94 24.88 11.11 -22.77
C GLN A 94 25.90 10.00 -23.08
N ASN A 95 25.44 8.84 -23.54
CA ASN A 95 26.22 7.61 -23.80
C ASN A 95 26.85 6.93 -22.58
N PHE A 96 26.53 7.36 -21.35
CA PHE A 96 26.96 6.67 -20.13
C PHE A 96 25.80 5.94 -19.48
N HIS A 97 26.04 4.70 -19.03
CA HIS A 97 25.09 3.98 -18.21
C HIS A 97 25.15 4.54 -16.79
N LYS A 98 24.01 5.01 -16.26
CA LYS A 98 23.91 5.59 -14.93
C LYS A 98 22.76 4.94 -14.16
N SER A 99 23.00 4.62 -12.89
CA SER A 99 21.91 4.34 -11.95
C SER A 99 21.20 5.65 -11.65
N ILE A 100 19.90 5.71 -11.91
CA ILE A 100 19.12 6.94 -11.78
C ILE A 100 18.36 6.94 -10.46
N CYS A 101 17.64 5.85 -10.15
CA CYS A 101 16.84 5.79 -8.95
C CYS A 101 16.62 4.35 -8.47
N SER A 102 16.13 4.26 -7.24
CA SER A 102 15.66 3.03 -6.60
C SER A 102 14.32 3.26 -5.92
N VAL A 103 13.44 2.26 -5.96
CA VAL A 103 12.09 2.29 -5.38
C VAL A 103 11.81 0.97 -4.70
N ALA A 104 11.31 0.99 -3.46
CA ALA A 104 10.76 -0.19 -2.79
C ALA A 104 9.23 -0.12 -2.87
N MET A 105 8.58 -1.26 -3.12
CA MET A 105 7.13 -1.36 -3.20
C MET A 105 6.56 -1.93 -1.90
N ALA A 106 5.35 -1.52 -1.52
CA ALA A 106 4.63 -2.19 -0.44
C ALA A 106 4.01 -3.50 -0.96
N THR A 107 3.89 -4.49 -0.08
CA THR A 107 3.19 -5.73 -0.41
C THR A 107 1.70 -5.61 -0.06
N ASP A 108 0.86 -6.33 -0.77
CA ASP A 108 -0.59 -6.43 -0.56
C ASP A 108 -0.97 -7.34 0.63
N PHE A 109 -0.01 -8.07 1.18
CA PHE A 109 -0.20 -8.94 2.34
C PHE A 109 -0.57 -8.14 3.59
N GLU A 110 -1.71 -8.50 4.21
CA GLU A 110 -2.15 -7.90 5.46
C GLU A 110 -1.38 -8.47 6.65
N VAL A 111 -1.13 -7.61 7.65
CA VAL A 111 -0.46 -8.02 8.89
C VAL A 111 -1.53 -8.41 9.90
N GLN A 112 -1.74 -9.71 10.09
CA GLN A 112 -2.62 -10.21 11.13
C GLN A 112 -1.89 -10.29 12.48
N GLU A 113 -2.12 -9.32 13.37
CA GLU A 113 -1.42 -9.21 14.67
C GLU A 113 -1.63 -10.42 15.60
N ASN A 114 -2.70 -11.21 15.40
CA ASN A 114 -3.09 -12.37 16.20
C ASN A 114 -3.30 -13.65 15.35
N ALA A 115 -2.68 -13.76 14.17
CA ALA A 115 -2.79 -14.97 13.35
C ALA A 115 -2.25 -16.21 14.06
N PHE A 116 -2.84 -17.37 13.75
CA PHE A 116 -2.26 -18.65 14.12
C PHE A 116 -0.90 -18.82 13.41
N PRO A 117 0.11 -19.42 14.06
CA PRO A 117 1.44 -19.58 13.46
C PRO A 117 1.44 -20.18 12.06
N GLU A 118 0.62 -21.22 11.82
CA GLU A 118 0.51 -21.87 10.50
C GLU A 118 -0.02 -20.94 9.41
N LEU A 119 -0.95 -20.04 9.74
CA LEU A 119 -1.47 -19.05 8.78
C LEU A 119 -0.42 -17.97 8.50
N ALA A 120 0.29 -17.51 9.54
CA ALA A 120 1.36 -16.53 9.40
C ALA A 120 2.53 -17.09 8.56
N GLU A 121 2.91 -18.36 8.76
CA GLU A 121 3.92 -19.05 7.95
C GLU A 121 3.46 -19.19 6.48
N GLY A 122 2.18 -19.51 6.25
CA GLY A 122 1.61 -19.58 4.91
C GLY A 122 1.61 -18.24 4.18
N GLU A 123 1.22 -17.15 4.86
CA GLU A 123 1.27 -15.79 4.32
C GLU A 123 2.70 -15.35 4.02
N GLU A 124 3.65 -15.63 4.91
CA GLU A 124 5.05 -15.33 4.70
C GLU A 124 5.65 -16.10 3.52
N ALA A 125 5.32 -17.39 3.38
CA ALA A 125 5.73 -18.20 2.24
C ALA A 125 5.14 -17.66 0.92
N GLY A 126 3.84 -17.30 0.91
CA GLY A 126 3.20 -16.68 -0.25
C GLY A 126 3.83 -15.34 -0.63
N ARG A 127 4.21 -14.53 0.37
CA ARG A 127 4.90 -13.26 0.16
C ARG A 127 6.30 -13.44 -0.42
N LEU A 128 7.04 -14.43 0.07
CA LEU A 128 8.37 -14.75 -0.48
C LEU A 128 8.27 -15.20 -1.94
N ASP A 129 7.28 -16.05 -2.27
CA ASP A 129 7.01 -16.49 -3.64
C ASP A 129 6.63 -15.31 -4.55
N ALA A 130 5.75 -14.42 -4.08
CA ALA A 130 5.37 -13.20 -4.79
C ALA A 130 6.56 -12.29 -5.09
N VAL A 131 7.43 -12.05 -4.10
CA VAL A 131 8.63 -11.22 -4.28
C VAL A 131 9.63 -11.90 -5.22
N SER A 132 9.85 -13.21 -5.08
CA SER A 132 10.74 -13.98 -5.95
C SER A 132 10.27 -13.93 -7.41
N THR A 133 8.98 -14.17 -7.64
CA THR A 133 8.34 -14.09 -8.96
C THR A 133 8.46 -12.68 -9.54
N ALA A 134 8.20 -11.65 -8.73
CA ALA A 134 8.34 -10.26 -9.15
C ALA A 134 9.79 -9.92 -9.58
N ILE A 135 10.79 -10.38 -8.82
CA ILE A 135 12.20 -10.19 -9.15
C ILE A 135 12.55 -10.85 -10.48
N GLN A 136 12.06 -12.07 -10.71
CA GLN A 136 12.26 -12.77 -11.97
C GLN A 136 11.68 -11.97 -13.14
N TRP A 137 10.43 -11.51 -13.02
CA TRP A 137 9.77 -10.71 -14.06
C TRP A 137 10.54 -9.43 -14.39
N VAL A 138 11.05 -8.74 -13.36
CA VAL A 138 11.86 -7.52 -13.54
C VAL A 138 13.18 -7.83 -14.26
N ASN A 139 13.91 -8.83 -13.77
CA ASN A 139 15.27 -9.12 -14.23
C ASN A 139 15.35 -9.86 -15.57
N GLU A 140 14.24 -10.45 -16.02
CA GLU A 140 14.18 -11.21 -17.28
C GLU A 140 13.41 -10.43 -18.35
N THR A 141 12.07 -10.45 -18.29
CA THR A 141 11.22 -9.96 -19.39
C THR A 141 11.08 -8.43 -19.37
N ILE A 142 10.72 -7.83 -18.22
CA ILE A 142 10.40 -6.40 -18.16
C ILE A 142 11.61 -5.53 -18.53
N THR A 143 12.82 -5.89 -18.06
CA THR A 143 14.03 -5.12 -18.42
C THR A 143 14.34 -5.18 -19.92
N GLN A 144 13.96 -6.25 -20.62
CA GLN A 144 14.15 -6.37 -22.07
C GLN A 144 13.12 -5.53 -22.81
N ASP A 145 11.85 -5.63 -22.42
CA ASP A 145 10.73 -4.92 -23.06
C ASP A 145 10.84 -3.40 -22.94
N LEU A 146 11.44 -2.90 -21.85
CA LEU A 146 11.63 -1.46 -21.62
C LEU A 146 12.92 -0.90 -22.20
N GLN A 147 13.81 -1.73 -22.75
CA GLN A 147 15.11 -1.29 -23.23
C GLN A 147 14.97 -0.29 -24.38
N GLY A 148 15.56 0.89 -24.23
CA GLY A 148 15.55 1.96 -25.22
C GLY A 148 14.39 2.95 -25.07
N LEU A 149 13.39 2.68 -24.22
CA LEU A 149 12.30 3.63 -23.97
C LEU A 149 12.78 4.83 -23.15
N GLU A 150 12.14 5.97 -23.36
CA GLU A 150 12.38 7.14 -22.52
C GLU A 150 11.61 7.01 -21.20
N PRO A 151 12.25 7.09 -20.03
CA PRO A 151 11.54 7.07 -18.76
C PRO A 151 10.59 8.27 -18.60
N SER A 152 10.78 9.32 -19.41
CA SER A 152 9.90 10.48 -19.44
C SER A 152 8.54 10.18 -20.10
N SER A 153 8.46 9.17 -20.96
CA SER A 153 7.26 8.72 -21.65
C SER A 153 6.47 7.73 -20.80
N GLN A 154 5.96 8.18 -19.65
CA GLN A 154 5.26 7.31 -18.68
C GLN A 154 4.15 6.47 -19.32
N ALA A 155 3.36 7.05 -20.23
CA ALA A 155 2.26 6.33 -20.88
C ALA A 155 2.74 5.16 -21.75
N GLU A 156 3.90 5.29 -22.40
CA GLU A 156 4.49 4.22 -23.21
C GLU A 156 5.04 3.11 -22.33
N VAL A 157 5.75 3.48 -21.25
CA VAL A 157 6.24 2.52 -20.24
C VAL A 157 5.07 1.74 -19.65
N ASP A 158 4.03 2.43 -19.19
CA ASP A 158 2.85 1.79 -18.59
C ASP A 158 2.06 0.95 -19.61
N GLN A 159 2.08 1.32 -20.90
CA GLN A 159 1.46 0.50 -21.94
C GLN A 159 2.20 -0.83 -22.14
N VAL A 160 3.54 -0.81 -22.18
CA VAL A 160 4.34 -2.03 -22.25
C VAL A 160 4.11 -2.91 -21.02
N LEU A 161 4.13 -2.30 -19.83
CA LEU A 161 3.86 -3.01 -18.58
C LEU A 161 2.44 -3.58 -18.51
N ARG A 162 1.44 -2.86 -19.02
CA ARG A 162 0.06 -3.35 -19.13
C ARG A 162 -0.02 -4.59 -20.02
N THR A 163 0.55 -4.53 -21.22
CA THR A 163 0.55 -5.67 -22.15
C THR A 163 1.29 -6.87 -21.56
N PHE A 164 2.43 -6.65 -20.91
CA PHE A 164 3.13 -7.70 -20.16
C PHE A 164 2.23 -8.33 -19.08
N PHE A 165 1.55 -7.51 -18.28
CA PHE A 165 0.67 -7.99 -17.23
C PHE A 165 -0.55 -8.76 -17.74
N GLU A 166 -1.20 -8.28 -18.80
CA GLU A 166 -2.31 -8.97 -19.47
C GLU A 166 -1.91 -10.36 -19.94
N ASN A 167 -0.71 -10.50 -20.52
CA ASN A 167 -0.17 -11.80 -20.92
C ASN A 167 0.04 -12.72 -19.70
N LYS A 168 0.57 -12.21 -18.59
CA LYS A 168 0.78 -13.00 -17.36
C LYS A 168 -0.52 -13.43 -16.69
N VAL A 169 -1.54 -12.59 -16.72
CA VAL A 169 -2.89 -12.96 -16.25
C VAL A 169 -3.46 -14.09 -17.11
N GLN A 170 -3.25 -14.05 -18.43
CA GLN A 170 -3.71 -15.11 -19.33
C GLN A 170 -2.96 -16.43 -19.08
N GLU A 171 -1.63 -16.38 -18.94
CA GLU A 171 -0.81 -17.56 -18.60
C GLU A 171 -1.24 -18.22 -17.27
N ASP A 172 -1.57 -17.42 -16.24
CA ASP A 172 -2.06 -17.92 -14.94
C ASP A 172 -3.45 -18.58 -15.05
N ARG A 173 -4.35 -18.01 -15.85
CA ARG A 173 -5.66 -18.62 -16.12
C ARG A 173 -5.50 -19.98 -16.80
N GLU A 174 -4.68 -20.06 -17.84
CA GLU A 174 -4.42 -21.30 -18.57
C GLU A 174 -3.78 -22.36 -17.67
N ARG A 175 -2.87 -21.96 -16.79
CA ARG A 175 -2.28 -22.86 -15.78
C ARG A 175 -3.33 -23.42 -14.83
N LYS A 176 -4.17 -22.55 -14.26
CA LYS A 176 -5.25 -22.95 -13.33
C LYS A 176 -6.29 -23.84 -13.99
N ASP A 177 -6.62 -23.59 -15.26
CA ASP A 177 -7.56 -24.42 -16.01
C ASP A 177 -6.97 -25.81 -16.30
N LEU A 178 -5.67 -25.89 -16.57
CA LEU A 178 -4.97 -27.16 -16.75
C LEU A 178 -4.89 -27.97 -15.45
N GLU A 179 -4.59 -27.32 -14.32
CA GLU A 179 -4.57 -27.94 -12.99
C GLU A 179 -5.93 -28.53 -12.64
N LYS A 180 -7.02 -27.78 -12.84
CA LYS A 180 -8.40 -28.28 -12.64
C LYS A 180 -8.73 -29.47 -13.55
N GLY A 181 -8.31 -29.42 -14.81
CA GLY A 181 -8.53 -30.53 -15.74
C GLY A 181 -7.80 -31.82 -15.35
N LEU A 182 -6.67 -31.71 -14.66
CA LEU A 182 -5.92 -32.85 -14.13
C LEU A 182 -6.55 -33.41 -12.84
N GLU A 183 -7.10 -32.55 -11.99
CA GLU A 183 -7.85 -32.95 -10.78
C GLU A 183 -9.16 -33.66 -11.13
N ASP A 184 -9.89 -33.20 -12.14
CA ASP A 184 -11.13 -33.86 -12.63
C ASP A 184 -10.87 -35.18 -13.36
N SER A 185 -9.63 -35.42 -13.82
CA SER A 185 -9.22 -36.66 -14.50
C SER A 185 -8.67 -37.73 -13.53
N ALA A 186 -8.47 -37.40 -12.26
CA ALA A 186 -8.09 -38.36 -11.24
C ALA A 186 -9.35 -39.05 -10.68
N GLU A 187 -9.59 -40.31 -11.05
CA GLU A 187 -10.68 -41.11 -10.47
C GLU A 187 -10.60 -41.12 -8.93
N PRO A 188 -11.75 -41.07 -8.22
CA PRO A 188 -11.74 -41.13 -6.76
C PRO A 188 -11.25 -42.50 -6.31
N THR A 189 -10.09 -42.52 -5.65
CA THR A 189 -9.58 -43.72 -4.99
C THR A 189 -10.61 -44.14 -3.93
N PRO A 190 -11.08 -45.40 -3.89
CA PRO A 190 -12.06 -45.80 -2.89
C PRO A 190 -11.45 -45.69 -1.50
N ALA A 191 -12.07 -44.89 -0.63
CA ALA A 191 -11.66 -44.75 0.75
C ALA A 191 -11.70 -46.11 1.48
N PRO A 192 -10.80 -46.37 2.45
CA PRO A 192 -10.84 -47.60 3.24
C PRO A 192 -12.14 -47.67 4.03
N VAL A 193 -12.82 -48.82 3.95
CA VAL A 193 -14.02 -49.13 4.71
C VAL A 193 -13.69 -49.11 6.21
N MET A 194 -14.20 -48.12 6.94
CA MET A 194 -14.26 -48.16 8.40
C MET A 194 -15.52 -48.91 8.85
N PRO A 195 -15.48 -49.69 9.95
CA PRO A 195 -16.60 -50.49 10.40
C PRO A 195 -17.75 -49.63 10.94
N ALA A 196 -18.98 -50.00 10.57
CA ALA A 196 -20.21 -49.31 10.94
C ALA A 196 -20.45 -49.31 12.46
N SER A 197 -20.70 -48.13 13.03
CA SER A 197 -21.28 -47.97 14.36
C SER A 197 -22.81 -48.22 14.34
N PRO A 198 -23.39 -48.82 15.40
CA PRO A 198 -24.79 -49.23 15.41
C PRO A 198 -25.78 -48.05 15.50
N PRO A 199 -27.02 -48.22 15.01
CA PRO A 199 -28.01 -47.14 14.95
C PRO A 199 -28.62 -46.80 16.33
N PRO A 200 -28.96 -45.51 16.59
CA PRO A 200 -29.70 -45.12 17.78
C PRO A 200 -31.19 -45.51 17.70
N PRO A 201 -31.87 -45.74 18.85
CA PRO A 201 -33.26 -46.19 18.87
C PRO A 201 -34.27 -45.07 18.53
N PRO A 202 -35.47 -45.43 18.00
CA PRO A 202 -36.44 -44.44 17.53
C PRO A 202 -37.18 -43.74 18.67
N ALA A 203 -37.31 -42.41 18.56
CA ALA A 203 -38.09 -41.58 19.47
C ALA A 203 -39.60 -41.75 19.25
N ALA A 204 -40.34 -41.96 20.36
CA ALA A 204 -41.80 -42.05 20.38
C ALA A 204 -42.47 -40.67 20.22
N LYS A 205 -43.59 -40.66 19.48
CA LYS A 205 -44.41 -39.48 19.15
C LYS A 205 -45.40 -39.09 20.27
N LYS A 206 -45.78 -37.80 20.22
CA LYS A 206 -46.96 -37.08 20.76
C LYS A 206 -46.82 -36.53 22.20
N LYS A 207 -47.28 -35.31 22.52
CA LYS A 207 -48.57 -34.67 22.17
C LYS A 207 -48.47 -33.13 22.31
N GLY A 208 -49.33 -32.40 21.59
CA GLY A 208 -49.17 -30.99 21.25
C GLY A 208 -49.55 -29.92 22.27
N GLN A 209 -49.31 -28.67 21.88
CA GLN A 209 -50.08 -27.48 22.26
C GLN A 209 -49.90 -26.38 21.18
N LYS A 210 -50.97 -25.59 20.99
CA LYS A 210 -51.27 -24.65 19.89
C LYS A 210 -50.42 -23.37 19.89
N PRO A 211 -50.35 -22.64 18.75
CA PRO A 211 -49.31 -21.64 18.50
C PRO A 211 -49.68 -20.24 19.02
N ALA A 212 -48.71 -19.56 19.63
CA ALA A 212 -48.72 -18.10 19.78
C ALA A 212 -47.84 -17.51 18.67
N MET A 213 -48.52 -16.87 17.71
CA MET A 213 -47.96 -16.26 16.52
C MET A 213 -47.15 -15.01 16.93
N LYS A 214 -45.82 -15.09 16.90
CA LYS A 214 -44.95 -13.92 16.75
C LYS A 214 -44.39 -13.97 15.33
N PRO A 215 -44.46 -12.89 14.55
CA PRO A 215 -43.90 -12.89 13.20
C PRO A 215 -42.38 -13.03 13.31
N SER A 216 -41.88 -14.21 12.95
CA SER A 216 -40.47 -14.39 12.60
C SER A 216 -40.22 -13.52 11.38
N PHE A 217 -39.58 -12.38 11.58
CA PHE A 217 -38.91 -11.70 10.49
C PHE A 217 -37.89 -12.70 9.94
N ILE A 218 -38.17 -13.22 8.74
CA ILE A 218 -37.18 -13.93 7.94
C ILE A 218 -36.16 -12.86 7.57
N GLU A 219 -35.10 -12.74 8.37
CA GLU A 219 -33.91 -12.00 7.95
C GLU A 219 -33.45 -12.60 6.63
N LYS A 220 -33.31 -11.77 5.60
CA LYS A 220 -32.82 -12.21 4.30
C LYS A 220 -31.50 -12.96 4.50
N PRO A 221 -31.26 -14.07 3.78
CA PRO A 221 -29.97 -14.75 3.80
C PRO A 221 -28.86 -13.73 3.57
N ILE A 222 -27.87 -13.72 4.47
CA ILE A 222 -26.72 -12.83 4.38
C ILE A 222 -25.97 -13.19 3.10
N VAL A 223 -25.68 -12.18 2.27
CA VAL A 223 -24.84 -12.38 1.08
C VAL A 223 -23.50 -12.96 1.58
N PRO A 224 -22.98 -14.06 1.04
CA PRO A 224 -21.68 -14.58 1.46
C PRO A 224 -20.58 -13.53 1.28
N PRO A 225 -19.43 -13.64 1.97
CA PRO A 225 -18.30 -12.74 1.72
C PRO A 225 -17.93 -12.81 0.24
N GLU A 226 -17.83 -11.65 -0.41
CA GLU A 226 -17.20 -11.59 -1.72
C GLU A 226 -15.75 -12.07 -1.57
N PRO A 227 -15.32 -13.10 -2.32
CA PRO A 227 -13.93 -13.55 -2.25
C PRO A 227 -13.02 -12.39 -2.61
N ALA A 228 -11.89 -12.26 -1.89
CA ALA A 228 -10.89 -11.26 -2.22
C ALA A 228 -10.49 -11.42 -3.69
N GLU A 229 -10.40 -10.30 -4.42
CA GLU A 229 -9.91 -10.35 -5.80
C GLU A 229 -8.50 -10.98 -5.78
N PRO A 230 -8.28 -12.09 -6.51
CA PRO A 230 -7.02 -12.78 -6.45
C PRO A 230 -5.94 -11.89 -7.05
N VAL A 231 -4.96 -11.52 -6.23
CA VAL A 231 -3.78 -10.79 -6.70
C VAL A 231 -2.86 -11.76 -7.42
N LEU A 232 -2.48 -11.41 -8.65
CA LEU A 232 -1.55 -12.24 -9.42
C LEU A 232 -0.17 -12.22 -8.74
N CYS A 233 0.37 -13.41 -8.48
CA CYS A 233 1.72 -13.57 -7.92
C CYS A 233 2.74 -12.82 -8.81
N GLY A 234 3.54 -11.94 -8.22
CA GLY A 234 4.52 -11.11 -8.94
C GLY A 234 4.01 -9.76 -9.45
N SER A 235 2.70 -9.47 -9.37
CA SER A 235 2.08 -8.24 -9.90
C SER A 235 2.71 -6.94 -9.37
N MET A 236 3.26 -6.94 -8.16
CA MET A 236 3.96 -5.80 -7.58
C MET A 236 5.14 -5.30 -8.44
N ALA A 237 5.72 -6.15 -9.30
CA ALA A 237 6.73 -5.75 -10.28
C ALA A 237 6.24 -4.64 -11.20
N VAL A 238 4.99 -4.71 -11.66
CA VAL A 238 4.39 -3.75 -12.60
C VAL A 238 4.33 -2.36 -11.97
N GLY A 239 3.76 -2.27 -10.77
CA GLY A 239 3.70 -1.02 -10.02
C GLY A 239 5.09 -0.48 -9.68
N ALA A 240 6.02 -1.35 -9.28
CA ALA A 240 7.36 -0.95 -8.87
C ALA A 240 8.17 -0.36 -10.04
N VAL A 241 8.08 -0.97 -11.22
CA VAL A 241 8.78 -0.49 -12.43
C VAL A 241 8.11 0.77 -12.97
N SER A 242 6.79 0.86 -12.96
CA SER A 242 6.05 2.08 -13.33
C SER A 242 6.45 3.27 -12.45
N LEU A 243 6.51 3.08 -11.13
CA LEU A 243 6.95 4.11 -10.18
C LEU A 243 8.44 4.45 -10.36
N ALA A 244 9.29 3.46 -10.65
CA ALA A 244 10.70 3.70 -10.95
C ALA A 244 10.89 4.54 -12.21
N ALA A 245 10.07 4.36 -13.25
CA ALA A 245 10.10 5.21 -14.45
C ALA A 245 9.71 6.66 -14.12
N ALA A 246 8.64 6.86 -13.36
CA ALA A 246 8.20 8.18 -12.92
C ALA A 246 9.28 8.89 -12.09
N LYS A 247 9.92 8.17 -11.17
CA LYS A 247 11.02 8.67 -10.34
C LYS A 247 12.27 8.95 -11.18
N ALA A 248 12.64 8.07 -12.11
CA ALA A 248 13.77 8.30 -12.99
C ALA A 248 13.56 9.55 -13.85
N SER A 249 12.35 9.77 -14.37
CA SER A 249 12.00 10.98 -15.11
C SER A 249 12.14 12.26 -14.25
N ALA A 250 11.74 12.20 -12.98
CA ALA A 250 11.88 13.30 -12.04
C ALA A 250 13.36 13.64 -11.77
N GLU A 251 14.18 12.64 -11.45
CA GLU A 251 15.63 12.78 -11.22
C GLU A 251 16.36 13.33 -12.46
N LEU A 252 16.09 12.78 -13.64
CA LEU A 252 16.73 13.19 -14.90
C LEU A 252 16.36 14.62 -15.32
N SER A 253 15.19 15.12 -14.90
CA SER A 253 14.74 16.50 -15.16
C SER A 253 15.11 17.47 -14.04
N GLY A 254 15.69 16.99 -12.94
CA GLY A 254 15.98 17.80 -11.76
C GLY A 254 14.71 18.35 -11.09
N SER A 255 13.59 17.64 -11.18
CA SER A 255 12.31 18.06 -10.61
C SER A 255 11.84 17.11 -9.49
N PRO A 256 11.14 17.60 -8.46
CA PRO A 256 10.60 16.71 -7.43
C PRO A 256 9.54 15.75 -8.00
N LEU A 257 9.53 14.50 -7.52
CA LEU A 257 8.60 13.45 -7.99
C LEU A 257 7.13 13.88 -7.91
N TYR A 258 6.70 14.54 -6.83
CA TYR A 258 5.31 15.00 -6.69
C TYR A 258 4.90 15.97 -7.81
N PHE A 259 5.83 16.78 -8.30
CA PHE A 259 5.59 17.73 -9.38
C PHE A 259 5.44 16.99 -10.71
N ARG A 260 6.29 15.98 -10.94
CA ARG A 260 6.18 15.10 -12.11
C ARG A 260 4.84 14.36 -12.14
N ILE A 261 4.41 13.80 -11.01
CA ILE A 261 3.10 13.13 -10.88
C ILE A 261 1.95 14.11 -11.17
N ALA A 262 2.04 15.35 -10.69
CA ALA A 262 1.03 16.37 -10.98
C ALA A 262 0.92 16.70 -12.48
N LEU A 263 2.06 16.74 -13.19
CA LEU A 263 2.10 16.95 -14.65
C LEU A 263 1.51 15.76 -15.42
N LEU A 264 1.72 14.52 -14.97
CA LEU A 264 1.12 13.35 -15.60
C LEU A 264 -0.42 13.37 -15.56
N LYS A 265 -1.00 13.95 -14.50
CA LYS A 265 -2.45 14.11 -14.37
C LYS A 265 -3.04 15.25 -15.20
N ARG A 266 -2.23 16.24 -15.58
CA ARG A 266 -2.69 17.43 -16.31
C ARG A 266 -1.81 17.64 -17.54
N GLN A 267 -2.24 17.08 -18.67
CA GLN A 267 -1.46 16.98 -19.91
C GLN A 267 -0.85 18.29 -20.44
N GLN A 268 -1.26 19.48 -19.98
CA GLN A 268 -0.82 20.75 -20.60
C GLN A 268 -0.42 21.91 -19.68
N GLU A 269 -0.72 21.93 -18.37
CA GLU A 269 -0.24 23.05 -17.52
C GLU A 269 0.16 22.63 -16.10
N PRO A 270 1.34 23.06 -15.60
CA PRO A 270 1.72 22.87 -14.21
C PRO A 270 0.75 23.62 -13.29
N PRO A 271 0.26 23.01 -12.21
CA PRO A 271 -0.66 23.69 -11.30
C PRO A 271 0.03 24.87 -10.62
N ALA A 272 -0.58 26.05 -10.68
CA ALA A 272 -0.09 27.25 -10.00
C ALA A 272 0.05 27.07 -8.47
N LYS A 273 -0.75 26.15 -7.90
CA LYS A 273 -0.69 25.77 -6.47
C LYS A 273 -0.95 24.27 -6.32
N LEU A 274 -0.13 23.62 -5.50
CA LEU A 274 -0.34 22.24 -5.03
C LEU A 274 -0.91 22.27 -3.62
N THR A 275 -1.76 21.30 -3.30
CA THR A 275 -2.39 21.16 -1.98
C THR A 275 -1.72 20.04 -1.21
N ILE A 276 -1.40 20.28 0.06
CA ILE A 276 -0.92 19.25 0.98
C ILE A 276 -2.13 18.47 1.52
N PRO A 277 -2.10 17.13 1.50
CA PRO A 277 -3.21 16.34 2.04
C PRO A 277 -3.40 16.57 3.53
N LEU A 278 -4.63 16.36 4.02
CA LEU A 278 -4.91 16.36 5.45
C LEU A 278 -4.23 15.16 6.10
N LEU A 279 -3.59 15.40 7.24
CA LEU A 279 -2.95 14.36 8.02
C LEU A 279 -4.03 13.51 8.72
N MET A 280 -3.90 12.20 8.61
CA MET A 280 -4.71 11.20 9.31
C MET A 280 -3.73 10.24 9.99
N VAL A 281 -3.63 10.30 11.32
CA VAL A 281 -2.66 9.51 12.09
C VAL A 281 -3.38 8.66 13.12
N SER A 282 -3.20 7.34 13.02
CA SER A 282 -3.70 6.38 14.01
C SER A 282 -2.99 6.60 15.34
N LEU A 283 -3.75 7.01 16.37
CA LEU A 283 -3.22 7.30 17.70
C LEU A 283 -3.15 6.06 18.58
N VAL A 284 -4.15 5.18 18.45
CA VAL A 284 -4.26 3.92 19.18
C VAL A 284 -4.87 2.85 18.29
N SER A 285 -4.40 1.62 18.48
CA SER A 285 -4.98 0.40 17.93
C SER A 285 -5.86 -0.26 18.99
N CYS A 286 -7.05 -0.71 18.60
CA CYS A 286 -8.01 -1.39 19.46
C CYS A 286 -8.70 -2.53 18.66
N GLY A 287 -9.76 -3.12 19.21
CA GLY A 287 -10.56 -4.11 18.49
C GLY A 287 -10.05 -5.54 18.70
N LYS A 288 -10.33 -6.43 17.74
CA LYS A 288 -10.03 -7.87 17.84
C LYS A 288 -8.54 -8.20 17.96
N SER A 289 -7.66 -7.32 17.50
CA SER A 289 -6.21 -7.47 17.67
C SER A 289 -5.73 -7.08 19.07
N SER A 290 -6.54 -6.35 19.82
CA SER A 290 -6.23 -5.88 21.18
C SER A 290 -6.82 -6.78 22.26
N PRO A 291 -6.18 -6.88 23.45
CA PRO A 291 -6.80 -7.53 24.60
C PRO A 291 -8.04 -6.74 25.07
N GLY A 292 -9.01 -7.43 25.67
CA GLY A 292 -10.24 -6.82 26.17
C GLY A 292 -11.48 -7.33 25.44
N LYS A 293 -12.60 -6.61 25.58
CA LYS A 293 -13.88 -6.99 24.98
C LYS A 293 -14.29 -6.14 23.78
N LEU A 294 -13.66 -5.00 23.56
CA LEU A 294 -14.02 -4.09 22.45
C LEU A 294 -13.60 -4.67 21.10
N ASN A 295 -14.54 -4.75 20.15
CA ASN A 295 -14.25 -5.16 18.77
C ASN A 295 -14.42 -4.02 17.75
N LEU A 296 -15.44 -3.16 17.90
CA LEU A 296 -15.97 -2.21 16.89
C LEU A 296 -14.97 -1.20 16.27
N MET A 297 -13.77 -1.05 16.83
CA MET A 297 -12.83 0.01 16.47
C MET A 297 -11.45 -0.60 16.37
N LYS A 298 -10.97 -0.86 15.14
CA LYS A 298 -9.59 -1.31 14.89
C LYS A 298 -8.60 -0.18 15.17
N GLU A 299 -8.95 1.05 14.79
CA GLU A 299 -8.10 2.22 14.99
C GLU A 299 -8.90 3.46 15.36
N VAL A 300 -8.32 4.31 16.21
CA VAL A 300 -8.77 5.68 16.40
C VAL A 300 -7.74 6.63 15.78
N ILE A 301 -8.17 7.34 14.75
CA ILE A 301 -7.33 8.20 13.91
C ILE A 301 -7.60 9.66 14.27
N CYS A 302 -6.55 10.45 14.43
CA CYS A 302 -6.64 11.88 14.67
C CYS A 302 -6.35 12.68 13.40
N ILE A 303 -7.16 13.72 13.19
CA ILE A 303 -7.12 14.62 12.05
C ILE A 303 -6.95 16.06 12.58
N PRO A 304 -5.75 16.65 12.50
CA PRO A 304 -5.52 18.04 12.89
C PRO A 304 -6.39 19.01 12.08
N HIS A 305 -6.69 20.18 12.64
CA HIS A 305 -7.48 21.18 11.94
C HIS A 305 -6.85 21.59 10.59
N PRO A 306 -7.61 21.69 9.48
CA PRO A 306 -7.10 22.02 8.14
C PRO A 306 -6.35 23.35 8.02
N GLY A 307 -6.56 24.26 8.98
CA GLY A 307 -5.85 25.55 9.06
C GLY A 307 -4.40 25.44 9.57
N LEU A 308 -3.96 24.27 10.03
CA LEU A 308 -2.58 24.04 10.45
C LEU A 308 -1.71 23.67 9.25
N THR A 309 -0.45 24.11 9.28
CA THR A 309 0.57 23.57 8.37
C THR A 309 0.83 22.09 8.71
N ALA A 310 1.31 21.30 7.74
CA ALA A 310 1.64 19.90 7.98
C ALA A 310 2.64 19.72 9.15
N LYS A 311 3.63 20.60 9.25
CA LYS A 311 4.61 20.59 10.36
C LYS A 311 3.93 20.76 11.71
N GLN A 312 3.06 21.77 11.86
CA GLN A 312 2.31 22.02 13.10
C GLN A 312 1.36 20.85 13.42
N GLY A 313 0.73 20.27 12.40
CA GLY A 313 -0.12 19.09 12.57
C GLY A 313 0.66 17.89 13.12
N VAL A 314 1.85 17.61 12.56
CA VAL A 314 2.73 16.54 13.05
C VAL A 314 3.20 16.81 14.48
N GLU A 315 3.65 18.03 14.79
CA GLU A 315 4.11 18.39 16.15
C GLU A 315 3.00 18.22 17.20
N MET A 316 1.76 18.63 16.87
CA MET A 316 0.59 18.42 17.73
C MET A 316 0.32 16.93 17.97
N LEU A 317 0.31 16.13 16.90
CA LEU A 317 0.03 14.69 16.97
C LEU A 317 1.12 13.94 17.76
N MET A 318 2.39 14.32 17.58
CA MET A 318 3.51 13.74 18.33
C MET A 318 3.39 14.01 19.84
N GLU A 319 2.98 15.21 20.25
CA GLU A 319 2.78 15.50 21.67
C GLU A 319 1.59 14.71 22.24
N ILE A 320 0.49 14.57 21.48
CA ILE A 320 -0.64 13.70 21.88
C ILE A 320 -0.17 12.25 22.06
N GLN A 321 0.54 11.70 21.07
CA GLN A 321 1.06 10.33 21.12
C GLN A 321 2.01 10.12 22.30
N LYS A 322 2.88 11.09 22.60
CA LYS A 322 3.77 11.04 23.77
C LYS A 322 3.00 10.98 25.09
N GLN A 323 1.90 11.72 25.22
CA GLN A 323 1.06 11.67 26.42
C GLN A 323 0.27 10.36 26.50
N ILE A 324 -0.19 9.81 25.37
CA ILE A 324 -0.80 8.48 25.30
C ILE A 324 0.17 7.43 25.82
N ASN A 325 1.41 7.41 25.32
CA ASN A 325 2.44 6.47 25.77
C ASN A 325 2.68 6.57 27.28
N LYS A 326 2.81 7.79 27.81
CA LYS A 326 2.98 8.01 29.26
C LYS A 326 1.79 7.50 30.07
N ALA A 327 0.57 7.74 29.60
CA ALA A 327 -0.66 7.32 30.31
C ALA A 327 -0.84 5.80 30.34
N ILE A 328 -0.31 5.09 29.34
CA ILE A 328 -0.39 3.63 29.26
C ILE A 328 0.75 2.96 30.05
N GLU A 329 1.95 3.55 30.06
CA GLU A 329 3.09 3.03 30.82
C GLU A 329 2.96 3.22 32.35
N THR A 330 2.14 4.17 32.80
CA THR A 330 1.95 4.40 34.24
C THR A 330 1.01 3.34 34.83
N PRO A 331 1.44 2.58 35.86
CA PRO A 331 0.53 1.64 36.53
C PRO A 331 -0.63 2.42 37.16
N PRO A 332 -1.86 1.85 37.19
CA PRO A 332 -2.99 2.51 37.82
C PRO A 332 -2.66 2.81 39.29
N PRO A 333 -3.08 3.98 39.83
CA PRO A 333 -2.83 4.30 41.23
C PRO A 333 -3.39 3.20 42.12
N GLN A 334 -2.56 2.71 43.04
CA GLN A 334 -2.99 1.79 44.09
C GLN A 334 -4.16 2.43 44.83
N LYS A 335 -5.36 1.83 44.74
CA LYS A 335 -6.46 2.19 45.64
C LYS A 335 -5.94 2.00 47.07
N ALA A 336 -5.93 3.07 47.85
CA ALA A 336 -5.62 3.01 49.26
C ALA A 336 -6.76 2.24 49.97
N GLU A 337 -6.59 0.94 50.17
CA GLU A 337 -7.42 0.19 51.12
C GLU A 337 -6.84 0.32 52.54
N PRO A 338 -7.69 0.47 53.57
CA PRO A 338 -7.24 0.50 54.95
C PRO A 338 -6.81 -0.91 55.38
N LYS A 339 -5.69 -0.96 56.11
CA LYS A 339 -5.06 -2.15 56.68
C LYS A 339 -6.07 -3.12 57.34
N LYS A 340 -6.10 -4.39 56.89
CA LYS A 340 -5.93 -5.61 57.71
C LYS A 340 -6.16 -6.90 56.92
N GLY A 341 -5.27 -7.88 57.11
CA GLY A 341 -5.57 -9.32 56.97
C GLY A 341 -4.81 -10.03 55.85
N HIS A 342 -3.82 -10.84 56.23
CA HIS A 342 -3.14 -11.82 55.38
C HIS A 342 -4.14 -12.77 54.68
N ASN A 343 -3.96 -12.99 53.38
CA ASN A 343 -3.88 -14.34 52.83
C ASN A 343 -3.25 -14.34 51.42
N GLU A 344 -2.38 -15.32 51.21
CA GLU A 344 -1.60 -15.54 50.01
C GLU A 344 -2.47 -15.93 48.81
N GLY A 345 -2.26 -15.22 47.70
CA GLY A 345 -2.84 -15.53 46.41
C GLY A 345 -2.24 -14.57 45.37
N LYS A 346 -1.07 -14.91 44.82
CA LYS A 346 -0.44 -14.17 43.73
C LYS A 346 -1.34 -14.22 42.48
N ARG A 347 -2.30 -13.31 42.37
CA ARG A 347 -2.76 -12.78 41.07
C ARG A 347 -2.02 -11.48 40.84
N GLY A 348 -0.90 -11.56 40.12
CA GLY A 348 -0.25 -10.37 39.58
C GLY A 348 -1.27 -9.62 38.73
N GLN A 349 -1.59 -8.39 39.13
CA GLN A 349 -2.30 -7.45 38.25
C GLN A 349 -1.43 -7.27 37.00
N GLN A 350 -2.03 -7.54 35.83
CA GLN A 350 -1.35 -7.37 34.56
C GLN A 350 -0.90 -5.92 34.40
N LEU A 351 0.41 -5.76 34.22
CA LEU A 351 1.01 -4.57 33.66
C LEU A 351 0.28 -4.26 32.34
N ILE A 352 -0.20 -3.04 32.14
CA ILE A 352 -0.69 -2.60 30.83
C ILE A 352 0.57 -2.31 29.99
N THR A 353 1.22 -3.37 29.48
CA THR A 353 2.29 -3.20 28.50
C THR A 353 1.60 -3.01 27.15
N GLY A 354 1.42 -1.76 26.71
CA GLY A 354 0.95 -1.50 25.36
C GLY A 354 1.96 -2.07 24.37
N LYS A 355 1.58 -3.13 23.63
CA LYS A 355 2.37 -3.62 22.50
C LYS A 355 2.27 -2.57 21.39
N MET A 356 3.40 -2.25 20.76
CA MET A 356 3.38 -1.39 19.58
C MET A 356 2.76 -2.17 18.42
N SER A 357 1.76 -1.59 17.76
CA SER A 357 1.17 -2.13 16.55
C SER A 357 2.08 -1.94 15.34
N HIS A 358 1.80 -2.66 14.25
CA HIS A 358 2.49 -2.49 12.96
C HIS A 358 2.31 -1.07 12.37
N LEU A 359 1.28 -0.33 12.79
CA LEU A 359 1.02 1.06 12.40
C LEU A 359 1.84 2.09 13.20
N GLY A 360 2.64 1.63 14.16
CA GLY A 360 3.45 2.52 15.01
C GLY A 360 2.64 3.26 16.07
N CYS A 361 1.47 2.75 16.46
CA CYS A 361 0.70 3.24 17.59
C CYS A 361 0.50 2.14 18.65
N LEU A 362 0.20 2.51 19.90
CA LEU A 362 0.03 1.53 20.96
C LEU A 362 -1.31 0.79 20.83
N THR A 363 -1.27 -0.52 21.05
CA THR A 363 -2.46 -1.34 21.22
C THR A 363 -2.95 -1.21 22.66
N ILE A 364 -4.20 -0.77 22.83
CA ILE A 364 -4.78 -0.52 24.16
C ILE A 364 -5.85 -1.55 24.53
N THR A 365 -5.86 -1.95 25.80
CA THR A 365 -6.91 -2.81 26.34
C THR A 365 -8.19 -2.00 26.52
N SER A 366 -9.30 -2.44 25.95
CA SER A 366 -10.59 -1.75 26.13
C SER A 366 -11.75 -2.75 26.18
N ASP A 367 -12.68 -2.51 27.10
CA ASP A 367 -13.88 -3.32 27.29
C ASP A 367 -15.15 -2.64 26.74
N THR A 368 -15.07 -1.32 26.50
CA THR A 368 -16.20 -0.51 26.03
C THR A 368 -15.77 0.40 24.90
N ILE A 369 -16.71 0.75 24.02
CA ILE A 369 -16.50 1.61 22.84
C ILE A 369 -15.99 3.01 23.24
N GLU A 370 -16.38 3.50 24.41
CA GLU A 370 -16.10 4.88 24.83
C GLU A 370 -14.71 5.06 25.43
N GLN A 371 -14.11 4.00 25.98
CA GLN A 371 -12.83 4.07 26.71
C GLN A 371 -11.69 4.67 25.87
N PRO A 372 -11.43 4.21 24.63
CA PRO A 372 -10.41 4.83 23.77
C PRO A 372 -10.65 6.32 23.52
N LEU A 373 -11.90 6.70 23.30
CA LEU A 373 -12.29 8.08 22.99
C LEU A 373 -12.10 8.99 24.20
N LEU A 374 -12.53 8.53 25.38
CA LEU A 374 -12.37 9.27 26.64
C LEU A 374 -10.90 9.43 27.03
N LEU A 375 -10.06 8.43 26.78
CA LEU A 375 -8.60 8.53 26.99
C LEU A 375 -8.01 9.66 26.15
N ILE A 376 -8.28 9.67 24.84
CA ILE A 376 -7.77 10.69 23.92
C ILE A 376 -8.33 12.07 24.31
N GLN A 377 -9.61 12.15 24.65
CA GLN A 377 -10.24 13.39 25.09
C GLN A 377 -9.55 13.96 26.34
N GLY A 378 -9.34 13.15 27.38
CA GLY A 378 -8.68 13.61 28.61
C GLY A 378 -7.24 14.07 28.37
N ILE A 379 -6.51 13.42 27.46
CA ILE A 379 -5.17 13.86 27.05
C ILE A 379 -5.21 15.19 26.31
N CYS A 380 -6.16 15.35 25.38
CA CYS A 380 -6.33 16.61 24.65
C CYS A 380 -6.68 17.77 25.59
N GLU A 381 -7.58 17.53 26.55
CA GLU A 381 -7.96 18.52 27.58
C GLU A 381 -6.74 18.94 28.41
N ASN A 382 -5.91 18.00 28.85
CA ASN A 382 -4.67 18.29 29.59
C ASN A 382 -3.64 19.09 28.78
N LEU A 383 -3.64 18.92 27.45
CA LEU A 383 -2.80 19.69 26.53
C LEU A 383 -3.44 21.04 26.11
N GLY A 384 -4.65 21.35 26.60
CA GLY A 384 -5.38 22.55 26.21
C GLY A 384 -5.92 22.52 24.78
N LEU A 385 -6.03 21.34 24.17
CA LEU A 385 -6.55 21.11 22.83
C LEU A 385 -8.05 20.80 22.88
N LYS A 386 -8.85 21.63 22.22
CA LYS A 386 -10.30 21.43 22.11
C LYS A 386 -10.62 20.52 20.93
N MET A 387 -11.17 19.35 21.23
CA MET A 387 -11.69 18.45 20.21
C MET A 387 -12.85 19.09 19.44
N GLY A 388 -12.93 18.85 18.13
CA GLY A 388 -13.87 19.51 17.21
C GLY A 388 -13.46 20.92 16.77
N MET A 389 -12.43 21.51 17.37
CA MET A 389 -11.87 22.81 16.96
C MET A 389 -10.41 22.68 16.51
N ASN A 390 -9.55 22.16 17.38
CA ASN A 390 -8.12 22.00 17.11
C ASN A 390 -7.84 20.72 16.30
N LEU A 391 -8.65 19.69 16.49
CA LEU A 391 -8.52 18.39 15.87
C LEU A 391 -9.87 17.64 15.86
N HIS A 392 -9.98 16.65 14.99
CA HIS A 392 -11.13 15.77 14.84
C HIS A 392 -10.67 14.31 14.90
N LEU A 393 -11.62 13.38 15.05
CA LEU A 393 -11.36 11.95 15.03
C LEU A 393 -11.99 11.29 13.79
N ALA A 394 -11.35 10.22 13.36
CA ALA A 394 -11.92 9.20 12.50
C ALA A 394 -11.77 7.83 13.16
N ILE A 395 -12.68 6.91 12.88
CA ILE A 395 -12.64 5.55 13.45
C ILE A 395 -12.57 4.56 12.30
N ASN A 396 -11.57 3.68 12.33
CA ASN A 396 -11.53 2.51 11.47
C ASN A 396 -12.27 1.36 12.15
N CYS A 397 -13.42 0.98 11.62
CA CYS A 397 -14.23 -0.10 12.18
C CYS A 397 -13.80 -1.49 11.67
N ALA A 398 -13.20 -1.57 10.49
CA ALA A 398 -12.89 -2.83 9.81
C ALA A 398 -14.06 -3.83 9.91
N ALA A 399 -15.28 -3.40 9.55
CA ALA A 399 -16.50 -4.13 9.87
C ALA A 399 -16.57 -5.54 9.25
N GLN A 400 -15.78 -5.81 8.21
CA GLN A 400 -15.57 -7.15 7.67
C GLN A 400 -15.08 -8.15 8.73
N ASP A 401 -14.20 -7.72 9.63
CA ASP A 401 -13.64 -8.55 10.69
C ASP A 401 -14.66 -8.78 11.81
N LEU A 402 -15.69 -7.94 11.90
CA LEU A 402 -16.69 -7.98 12.97
C LEU A 402 -17.87 -8.92 12.69
N MET A 403 -18.09 -9.29 11.42
CA MET A 403 -19.26 -10.07 11.00
C MET A 403 -19.15 -11.54 11.47
N ASP A 404 -20.15 -11.99 12.22
CA ASP A 404 -20.40 -13.42 12.43
C ASP A 404 -21.37 -13.91 11.36
N TYR A 405 -20.85 -14.65 10.37
CA TYR A 405 -21.66 -15.16 9.25
C TYR A 405 -22.71 -16.19 9.67
N ASN A 406 -22.50 -16.92 10.77
CA ASN A 406 -23.49 -17.86 11.27
C ASN A 406 -24.69 -17.13 11.87
N LYS A 407 -24.45 -15.97 12.49
CA LYS A 407 -25.47 -15.15 13.14
C LYS A 407 -26.02 -14.01 12.28
N GLY A 408 -25.32 -13.63 11.21
CA GLY A 408 -25.65 -12.49 10.37
C GLY A 408 -25.52 -11.13 11.05
N LYS A 409 -24.70 -11.05 12.09
CA LYS A 409 -24.60 -9.87 12.94
C LYS A 409 -23.15 -9.51 13.21
N TYR A 410 -22.92 -8.22 13.42
CA TYR A 410 -21.64 -7.66 13.81
C TYR A 410 -21.45 -7.82 15.31
N GLU A 411 -20.34 -8.43 15.73
CA GLU A 411 -19.96 -8.51 17.14
C GLU A 411 -19.15 -7.27 17.53
N VAL A 412 -19.82 -6.28 18.12
CA VAL A 412 -19.23 -4.96 18.42
C VAL A 412 -18.42 -4.94 19.71
N VAL A 413 -18.81 -5.79 20.65
CA VAL A 413 -18.14 -6.09 21.92
C VAL A 413 -18.34 -7.59 22.12
N THR A 414 -17.39 -8.31 22.74
CA THR A 414 -17.51 -9.76 22.96
C THR A 414 -18.88 -10.14 23.53
N GLY A 415 -19.63 -10.97 22.81
CA GLY A 415 -20.97 -11.42 23.14
C GLY A 415 -22.12 -10.45 22.80
N MET A 416 -21.84 -9.24 22.33
CA MET A 416 -22.82 -8.24 21.92
C MET A 416 -22.91 -8.14 20.40
N TYR A 417 -24.02 -8.63 19.85
CA TYR A 417 -24.27 -8.68 18.42
C TYR A 417 -25.26 -7.61 17.98
N LYS A 418 -25.00 -7.00 16.82
CA LYS A 418 -25.81 -5.94 16.22
C LYS A 418 -26.08 -6.26 14.75
N ASN A 419 -27.32 -6.13 14.31
CA ASN A 419 -27.63 -6.16 12.87
C ASN A 419 -27.28 -4.80 12.22
N ALA A 420 -27.36 -4.71 10.88
CA ALA A 420 -26.99 -3.49 10.15
C ALA A 420 -27.80 -2.24 10.56
N THR A 421 -29.07 -2.38 10.95
CA THR A 421 -29.88 -1.24 11.41
C THR A 421 -29.44 -0.79 12.80
N GLU A 422 -29.28 -1.74 13.72
CA GLU A 422 -28.80 -1.44 15.08
C GLU A 422 -27.37 -0.88 15.11
N MET A 423 -26.55 -1.23 14.10
CA MET A 423 -25.22 -0.63 13.89
C MET A 423 -25.31 0.85 13.49
N ILE A 424 -26.25 1.22 12.61
CA ILE A 424 -26.49 2.65 12.29
C ILE A 424 -26.85 3.41 13.57
N ASP A 425 -27.80 2.90 14.35
CA ASP A 425 -28.24 3.57 15.58
C ASP A 425 -27.07 3.72 16.55
N LEU A 426 -26.24 2.67 16.69
CA LEU A 426 -25.03 2.72 17.50
C LEU A 426 -24.04 3.80 17.01
N TYR A 427 -23.81 3.90 15.71
CA TYR A 427 -22.92 4.94 15.15
C TYR A 427 -23.48 6.34 15.36
N VAL A 428 -24.78 6.52 15.20
CA VAL A 428 -25.46 7.81 15.43
C VAL A 428 -25.33 8.22 16.90
N ASP A 429 -25.59 7.31 17.83
CA ASP A 429 -25.45 7.56 19.27
C ASP A 429 -23.99 7.90 19.63
N LEU A 430 -23.03 7.17 19.07
CA LEU A 430 -21.60 7.41 19.30
C LEU A 430 -21.19 8.81 18.83
N ILE A 431 -21.63 9.24 17.65
CA ILE A 431 -21.28 10.54 17.08
C ILE A 431 -22.00 11.68 17.81
N ASN A 432 -23.25 11.48 18.22
CA ASN A 432 -23.96 12.45 19.05
C ASN A 432 -23.25 12.66 20.40
N LYS A 433 -22.70 11.59 20.97
CA LYS A 433 -21.93 11.65 22.22
C LYS A 433 -20.54 12.23 22.04
N PHE A 434 -19.89 11.97 20.90
CA PHE A 434 -18.56 12.49 20.56
C PHE A 434 -18.58 13.23 19.21
N PRO A 435 -19.05 14.50 19.19
CA PRO A 435 -19.18 15.28 17.95
C PRO A 435 -17.85 15.57 17.22
N SER A 436 -16.71 15.28 17.87
CA SER A 436 -15.39 15.39 17.25
C SER A 436 -15.12 14.29 16.22
N ILE A 437 -15.92 13.22 16.18
CA ILE A 437 -15.84 12.17 15.17
C ILE A 437 -16.45 12.69 13.85
N VAL A 438 -15.64 12.78 12.80
CA VAL A 438 -16.06 13.31 11.49
C VAL A 438 -16.04 12.29 10.36
N ALA A 439 -15.46 11.11 10.59
CA ALA A 439 -15.41 10.03 9.62
C ALA A 439 -15.43 8.65 10.26
N LEU A 440 -16.08 7.70 9.57
CA LEU A 440 -16.04 6.28 9.86
C LEU A 440 -15.49 5.56 8.62
N ILE A 441 -14.44 4.76 8.82
CA ILE A 441 -13.77 3.97 7.78
C ILE A 441 -14.23 2.52 7.92
N ASP A 442 -14.65 1.94 6.80
CA ASP A 442 -15.20 0.59 6.70
C ASP A 442 -16.27 0.28 7.79
N PRO A 443 -17.33 1.11 7.93
CA PRO A 443 -18.37 0.92 8.96
C PRO A 443 -19.28 -0.27 8.69
N PHE A 444 -19.31 -0.75 7.44
CA PHE A 444 -20.04 -1.93 7.03
C PHE A 444 -19.18 -2.73 6.05
N ARG A 445 -19.55 -4.00 5.86
CA ARG A 445 -18.98 -4.86 4.83
C ARG A 445 -19.27 -4.32 3.43
N LYS A 446 -18.42 -4.65 2.45
CA LYS A 446 -18.47 -4.16 1.06
C LYS A 446 -19.84 -4.39 0.39
N GLU A 447 -20.50 -5.49 0.74
CA GLU A 447 -21.76 -5.95 0.16
C GLU A 447 -22.98 -5.19 0.69
N VAL A 448 -22.82 -4.36 1.72
CA VAL A 448 -23.89 -3.59 2.37
C VAL A 448 -23.84 -2.14 1.88
N THR A 449 -24.16 -1.93 0.61
CA THR A 449 -24.07 -0.61 -0.06
C THR A 449 -25.17 0.37 0.33
N GLY A 450 -26.39 -0.12 0.59
CA GLY A 450 -27.55 0.72 0.90
C GLY A 450 -27.50 1.42 2.27
N PHE A 451 -26.88 0.78 3.27
CA PHE A 451 -26.81 1.34 4.63
C PHE A 451 -25.70 2.39 4.77
N THR A 452 -24.57 2.20 4.08
CA THR A 452 -23.49 3.19 4.00
C THR A 452 -24.00 4.52 3.41
N LEU A 453 -24.81 4.46 2.35
CA LEU A 453 -25.42 5.65 1.75
C LEU A 453 -26.41 6.37 2.69
N ASN A 454 -27.18 5.61 3.47
CA ASN A 454 -28.15 6.16 4.43
C ASN A 454 -27.44 6.88 5.60
N LEU A 455 -26.34 6.30 6.10
CA LEU A 455 -25.50 6.92 7.13
C LEU A 455 -24.89 8.25 6.65
N MET A 456 -24.38 8.29 5.41
CA MET A 456 -23.81 9.51 4.82
C MET A 456 -24.85 10.61 4.60
N THR A 457 -26.03 10.26 4.09
CA THR A 457 -27.08 11.22 3.69
C THR A 457 -27.82 11.84 4.87
N LYS A 458 -28.08 11.07 5.95
CA LYS A 458 -28.83 11.58 7.10
C LYS A 458 -28.01 12.42 8.08
N HIS A 459 -26.71 12.20 8.18
CA HIS A 459 -25.90 12.75 9.28
C HIS A 459 -24.68 13.58 8.84
N ARG A 460 -24.51 13.87 7.54
CA ARG A 460 -23.37 14.65 6.97
C ARG A 460 -21.99 14.08 7.34
N ILE A 461 -21.89 12.78 7.55
CA ILE A 461 -20.62 12.09 7.86
C ILE A 461 -19.97 11.64 6.55
N LYS A 462 -18.64 11.77 6.44
CA LYS A 462 -17.89 11.12 5.38
C LYS A 462 -17.66 9.65 5.76
N SER A 463 -18.31 8.73 5.07
CA SER A 463 -17.95 7.32 5.12
C SER A 463 -16.98 7.01 3.99
N HIS A 464 -15.87 6.36 4.33
CA HIS A 464 -14.89 5.91 3.36
C HIS A 464 -14.83 4.39 3.41
N SER A 465 -14.93 3.74 2.24
CA SER A 465 -14.49 2.36 2.09
C SER A 465 -13.06 2.40 1.57
N LEU A 466 -12.12 1.79 2.29
CA LEU A 466 -10.79 1.56 1.75
C LEU A 466 -10.89 0.34 0.83
N GLY A 467 -10.98 0.60 -0.48
CA GLY A 467 -10.65 -0.44 -1.46
C GLY A 467 -9.16 -0.80 -1.35
N PRO A 468 -8.74 -1.98 -1.86
CA PRO A 468 -7.32 -2.27 -1.96
C PRO A 468 -6.63 -1.13 -2.69
N VAL A 469 -5.60 -0.58 -2.06
CA VAL A 469 -4.73 0.43 -2.68
C VAL A 469 -3.89 -0.33 -3.69
N ILE A 470 -4.31 -0.32 -4.95
CA ILE A 470 -3.56 -0.87 -6.09
C ILE A 470 -2.37 0.04 -6.40
#